data_AF-A0A2V5XZJ0-F1
#
_entry.id   AF-A0A2V5XZJ0-F1
#
_cell.length_a   1.000
_cell.length_b   1.000
_cell.length_c   1.000
_cell.angle_alpha   90.00
_cell.angle_beta   90.00
_cell.angle_gamma   90.00
#
_symmetry.space_group_name_H-M   'P 1'
#
loop_
_entity.id
_entity.type
_entity.pdbx_description
1 polymer ?
#
loop_
_entity_poly.entity_id
_entity_poly.type
_entity_poly.pdbx_seq_one_letter_code
_entity_poly.pdbx_strand_id
1 'polypeptide(L)'
;MKQFLFAALTIVVAMSSAWASLGDSSDTIEDLYGNLLQRQLRDDGTVSGLYHKGQYFYLVVFANDESISESYSHTNRTDLSEKEIAKFLKLNAAGGKWIDISTSKERRFKRSDDRAEATYGSLTGRRALTVRELGRHSDQ
;
A
#
# COMPACT_ATOMS: atom_id res chain seq x y z
N MET A 1 -28.00 9.58 -50.48
CA MET A 1 -26.89 9.80 -49.54
C MET A 1 -27.45 10.08 -48.17
N LYS A 2 -27.22 9.20 -47.19
CA LYS A 2 -27.43 9.49 -45.76
C LYS A 2 -26.62 8.47 -44.97
N GLN A 3 -25.35 8.78 -44.72
CA GLN A 3 -24.45 7.94 -43.95
C GLN A 3 -24.81 8.10 -42.47
N PHE A 4 -25.27 7.02 -41.83
CA PHE A 4 -25.44 6.97 -40.39
C PHE A 4 -24.04 6.85 -39.76
N LEU A 5 -23.56 7.94 -39.17
CA LEU A 5 -22.37 7.95 -38.32
C LEU A 5 -22.70 7.24 -37.01
N PHE A 6 -22.34 5.96 -36.91
CA PHE A 6 -22.27 5.28 -35.62
C PHE A 6 -21.06 5.81 -34.86
N ALA A 7 -21.29 6.73 -33.93
CA ALA A 7 -20.28 7.14 -32.96
C ALA A 7 -20.09 5.99 -31.96
N ALA A 8 -19.06 5.18 -32.17
CA ALA A 8 -18.62 4.20 -31.18
C ALA A 8 -18.00 4.94 -29.99
N LEU A 9 -18.73 5.01 -28.88
CA LEU A 9 -18.19 5.44 -27.60
C LEU A 9 -17.34 4.29 -27.04
N THR A 10 -16.06 4.24 -27.40
CA THR A 10 -15.10 3.30 -26.82
C THR A 10 -14.76 3.79 -25.42
N ILE A 11 -15.46 3.27 -24.41
CA ILE A 11 -15.03 3.39 -23.02
C ILE A 11 -13.75 2.55 -22.89
N VAL A 12 -12.60 3.21 -22.95
CA VAL A 12 -11.31 2.61 -22.60
C VAL A 12 -10.92 3.13 -21.22
N VAL A 13 -11.37 2.48 -20.15
CA VAL A 13 -10.61 2.40 -18.88
C VAL A 13 -11.08 1.16 -18.13
N ALA A 14 -10.29 0.10 -18.16
CA ALA A 14 -10.13 -0.83 -17.03
C ALA A 14 -8.91 -1.70 -17.29
N MET A 15 -7.73 -1.06 -17.40
CA MET A 15 -6.52 -1.78 -17.00
C MET A 15 -6.55 -1.80 -15.48
N SER A 16 -7.21 -2.80 -14.89
CA SER A 16 -6.95 -3.15 -13.50
C SER A 16 -5.55 -3.77 -13.45
N SER A 17 -4.52 -2.96 -13.65
CA SER A 17 -3.17 -3.22 -13.16
C SER A 17 -3.19 -3.06 -11.64
N ALA A 18 -4.04 -3.85 -11.00
CA ALA A 18 -4.02 -4.04 -9.56
C ALA A 18 -2.69 -4.71 -9.25
N TRP A 19 -1.87 -4.06 -8.44
CA TRP A 19 -1.13 -4.59 -7.28
C TRP A 19 -0.04 -3.57 -6.92
N ALA A 20 -0.48 -2.37 -6.58
CA ALA A 20 0.27 -1.46 -5.76
C ALA A 20 -0.73 -0.75 -4.85
N SER A 21 -0.97 -1.27 -3.65
CA SER A 21 -1.76 -0.50 -2.68
C SER A 21 -1.04 0.81 -2.32
N LEU A 22 0.30 0.77 -2.20
CA LEU A 22 1.10 1.99 -2.05
C LEU A 22 0.93 2.88 -3.30
N GLY A 23 0.44 4.09 -3.09
CA GLY A 23 0.08 5.05 -4.13
C GLY A 23 -1.40 5.03 -4.55
N ASP A 24 -2.20 4.06 -4.09
CA ASP A 24 -3.63 4.03 -4.36
C ASP A 24 -4.38 5.13 -3.58
N SER A 25 -5.52 5.56 -4.12
CA SER A 25 -6.39 6.54 -3.49
C SER A 25 -7.09 5.99 -2.24
N SER A 26 -7.61 6.87 -1.38
CA SER A 26 -8.38 6.43 -0.20
C SER A 26 -9.61 5.59 -0.55
N ASP A 27 -10.34 5.94 -1.61
CA ASP A 27 -11.49 5.17 -2.13
C ASP A 27 -11.06 3.75 -2.54
N THR A 28 -9.95 3.63 -3.27
CA THR A 28 -9.42 2.33 -3.71
C THR A 28 -8.99 1.48 -2.51
N ILE A 29 -8.34 2.09 -1.52
CA ILE A 29 -7.94 1.42 -0.29
C ILE A 29 -9.15 0.96 0.53
N GLU A 30 -10.21 1.77 0.63
CA GLU A 30 -11.46 1.41 1.29
C GLU A 30 -12.10 0.16 0.67
N ASP A 31 -12.17 0.09 -0.66
CA ASP A 31 -12.67 -1.09 -1.38
C ASP A 31 -11.79 -2.34 -1.14
N LEU A 32 -10.47 -2.15 -1.09
CA LEU A 32 -9.50 -3.25 -0.92
C LEU A 32 -9.46 -3.78 0.52
N TYR A 33 -9.44 -2.92 1.53
CA TYR A 33 -9.23 -3.28 2.93
C TYR A 33 -10.49 -3.29 3.78
N GLY A 34 -11.63 -2.88 3.21
CA GLY A 34 -12.94 -3.05 3.83
C GLY A 34 -13.15 -2.13 5.02
N ASN A 35 -13.50 -2.69 6.17
CA ASN A 35 -14.08 -1.94 7.28
C ASN A 35 -13.07 -0.96 7.90
N LEU A 36 -13.29 0.33 7.69
CA LEU A 36 -12.60 1.42 8.38
C LEU A 36 -13.00 1.42 9.86
N LEU A 37 -12.03 1.22 10.74
CA LEU A 37 -12.20 1.25 12.19
C LEU A 37 -11.91 2.62 12.79
N GLN A 38 -10.93 3.32 12.23
CA GLN A 38 -10.50 4.62 12.73
C GLN A 38 -9.90 5.44 11.60
N ARG A 39 -10.23 6.73 11.56
CA ARG A 39 -9.59 7.73 10.72
C ARG A 39 -9.10 8.88 11.60
N GLN A 40 -7.88 9.33 11.38
CA GLN A 40 -7.27 10.40 12.18
C GLN A 40 -6.45 11.34 11.30
N LEU A 41 -6.72 12.65 11.42
CA LEU A 41 -5.82 13.69 10.92
C LEU A 41 -4.62 13.79 11.86
N ARG A 42 -3.42 13.80 11.28
CA ARG A 42 -2.15 13.86 12.01
C ARG A 42 -1.60 15.29 11.97
N ASP A 43 -0.71 15.60 12.91
CA ASP A 43 -0.16 16.96 13.07
C ASP A 43 0.63 17.43 11.85
N ASP A 44 1.16 16.51 11.04
CA ASP A 44 1.87 16.77 9.79
C ASP A 44 0.94 16.98 8.57
N GLY A 45 -0.38 17.01 8.79
CA GLY A 45 -1.39 17.16 7.75
C GLY A 45 -1.73 15.88 7.00
N THR A 46 -1.06 14.76 7.29
CA THR A 46 -1.41 13.46 6.71
C THR A 46 -2.62 12.84 7.42
N VAL A 47 -3.30 11.90 6.76
CA VAL A 47 -4.43 11.18 7.34
C VAL A 47 -4.04 9.72 7.55
N SER A 48 -4.25 9.17 8.74
CA SER A 48 -4.19 7.73 8.94
C SER A 48 -5.57 7.08 8.93
N GLY A 49 -5.66 5.91 8.29
CA GLY A 49 -6.82 5.03 8.31
C GLY A 49 -6.42 3.66 8.85
N LEU A 50 -7.14 3.16 9.85
CA LEU A 50 -7.00 1.79 10.34
C LEU A 50 -8.17 0.95 9.81
N TYR A 51 -7.87 -0.07 9.02
CA TYR A 51 -8.84 -0.96 8.41
C TYR A 51 -8.70 -2.38 8.95
N HIS A 52 -9.78 -3.15 8.85
CA HIS A 52 -9.83 -4.53 9.27
C HIS A 52 -10.47 -5.43 8.22
N LYS A 53 -9.74 -6.48 7.81
CA LYS A 53 -10.23 -7.51 6.88
C LYS A 53 -9.65 -8.87 7.23
N GLY A 54 -10.53 -9.83 7.51
CA GLY A 54 -10.14 -11.19 7.88
C GLY A 54 -9.29 -11.18 9.14
N GLN A 55 -8.06 -11.68 9.05
CA GLN A 55 -7.14 -11.79 10.18
C GLN A 55 -6.16 -10.61 10.30
N TYR A 56 -6.31 -9.57 9.47
CA TYR A 56 -5.35 -8.47 9.39
C TYR A 56 -5.93 -7.12 9.79
N PHE A 57 -5.08 -6.31 10.42
CA PHE A 57 -5.19 -4.87 10.47
C PHE A 57 -4.29 -4.24 9.40
N TYR A 58 -4.81 -3.22 8.75
CA TYR A 58 -4.12 -2.39 7.76
C TYR A 58 -4.10 -0.97 8.28
N LEU A 59 -2.93 -0.44 8.62
CA LEU A 59 -2.77 0.98 8.92
C LEU A 59 -2.21 1.66 7.67
N VAL A 60 -2.99 2.56 7.08
CA VAL A 60 -2.60 3.31 5.87
C VAL A 60 -2.43 4.77 6.23
N VAL A 61 -1.39 5.41 5.73
CA VAL A 61 -1.14 6.84 5.85
C VAL A 61 -1.25 7.46 4.47
N PHE A 62 -2.07 8.50 4.36
CA PHE A 62 -2.39 9.20 3.12
C PHE A 62 -1.82 10.62 3.13
N ALA A 63 -1.30 11.05 1.99
CA ALA A 63 -1.00 12.44 1.69
C ALA A 63 -1.63 12.78 0.34
N ASN A 64 -2.36 13.90 0.25
CA ASN A 64 -3.08 14.30 -0.97
C ASN A 64 -3.97 13.18 -1.55
N ASP A 65 -4.67 12.46 -0.67
CA ASP A 65 -5.52 11.30 -1.01
C ASP A 65 -4.78 10.04 -1.50
N GLU A 66 -3.46 10.06 -1.62
CA GLU A 66 -2.64 8.91 -2.05
C GLU A 66 -1.99 8.21 -0.85
N SER A 67 -1.99 6.87 -0.84
CA SER A 67 -1.30 6.04 0.16
C SER A 67 0.22 6.21 0.07
N ILE A 68 0.85 6.78 1.11
CA ILE A 68 2.31 6.97 1.19
C ILE A 68 2.99 5.97 2.15
N SER A 69 2.21 5.29 3.00
CA SER A 69 2.72 4.23 3.86
C SER A 69 1.60 3.28 4.27
N GLU A 70 1.92 1.99 4.31
CA GLU A 70 1.00 0.92 4.70
C GLU A 70 1.66 -0.07 5.64
N SER A 71 0.98 -0.38 6.73
CA SER A 71 1.42 -1.37 7.71
C SER A 71 0.42 -2.50 7.84
N TYR A 72 0.91 -3.73 7.78
CA TYR A 72 0.12 -4.97 7.88
C TYR A 72 0.48 -5.71 9.16
N SER A 73 -0.51 -6.11 9.94
CA SER A 73 -0.31 -6.92 11.15
C SER A 73 -1.47 -7.86 11.39
N HIS A 74 -1.26 -8.94 12.13
CA HIS A 74 -2.36 -9.77 12.57
C HIS A 74 -3.20 -9.11 13.67
N THR A 75 -4.50 -9.37 13.63
CA THR A 75 -5.46 -8.93 14.66
C THR A 75 -5.16 -9.55 16.02
N ASN A 76 -4.73 -10.81 16.03
CA ASN A 76 -4.35 -11.60 17.22
C ASN A 76 -2.92 -11.33 17.73
N ARG A 77 -2.17 -10.39 17.12
CA ARG A 77 -0.78 -10.01 17.47
C ARG A 77 0.29 -11.07 17.20
N THR A 78 -0.02 -12.20 16.55
CA THR A 78 1.04 -13.14 16.14
C THR A 78 1.84 -12.58 14.99
N ASP A 79 3.06 -13.07 14.83
CA ASP A 79 3.93 -12.70 13.72
C ASP A 79 3.30 -13.07 12.36
N LEU A 80 3.63 -12.26 11.35
CA LEU A 80 3.35 -12.61 9.96
C LEU A 80 4.30 -13.73 9.54
N SER A 81 3.77 -14.72 8.83
CA SER A 81 4.58 -15.73 8.17
C SER A 81 5.36 -15.14 6.99
N GLU A 82 6.42 -15.84 6.57
CA GLU A 82 7.17 -15.54 5.35
C GLU A 82 6.28 -15.38 4.12
N LYS A 83 5.28 -16.25 3.98
CA LYS A 83 4.32 -16.25 2.87
C LYS A 83 3.47 -14.98 2.87
N GLU A 84 3.09 -14.50 4.04
CA GLU A 84 2.28 -13.29 4.19
C GLU A 84 3.11 -12.03 3.92
N ILE A 85 4.33 -11.98 4.43
CA ILE A 85 5.27 -10.90 4.11
C ILE A 85 5.51 -10.82 2.61
N ALA A 86 5.79 -11.95 1.95
CA ALA A 86 5.95 -12.01 0.49
C ALA A 86 4.68 -11.56 -0.26
N LYS A 87 3.48 -11.93 0.24
CA LYS A 87 2.21 -11.48 -0.34
C LYS A 87 2.05 -9.96 -0.27
N PHE A 88 2.31 -9.35 0.89
CA PHE A 88 2.17 -7.91 1.07
C PHE A 88 3.24 -7.13 0.30
N LEU A 89 4.48 -7.63 0.23
CA LEU A 89 5.49 -7.06 -0.66
C LEU A 89 5.01 -7.09 -2.12
N LYS A 90 4.53 -8.25 -2.61
CA LYS A 90 3.99 -8.35 -3.98
C LYS A 90 2.83 -7.38 -4.23
N LEU A 91 1.95 -7.18 -3.25
CA LEU A 91 0.85 -6.22 -3.33
C LEU A 91 1.33 -4.77 -3.50
N ASN A 92 2.53 -4.43 -3.04
CA ASN A 92 3.11 -3.07 -3.09
C ASN A 92 4.24 -2.93 -4.13
N ALA A 93 4.31 -3.88 -5.06
CA ALA A 93 5.43 -3.97 -5.98
C ALA A 93 5.42 -2.86 -7.04
N ALA A 94 4.25 -2.38 -7.48
CA ALA A 94 4.14 -1.36 -8.55
C ALA A 94 5.00 -1.69 -9.79
N GLY A 95 5.12 -2.98 -10.14
CA GLY A 95 5.99 -3.47 -11.21
C GLY A 95 7.48 -3.62 -10.85
N GLY A 96 7.93 -3.09 -9.72
CA GLY A 96 9.27 -3.27 -9.17
C GLY A 96 9.49 -4.61 -8.47
N LYS A 97 10.76 -4.96 -8.22
CA LYS A 97 11.16 -6.14 -7.44
C LYS A 97 11.53 -5.73 -6.02
N TRP A 98 11.22 -6.56 -5.03
CA TRP A 98 11.71 -6.38 -3.66
C TRP A 98 13.03 -7.10 -3.47
N ILE A 99 14.01 -6.37 -2.96
CA ILE A 99 15.36 -6.83 -2.65
C ILE A 99 15.47 -6.94 -1.14
N ASP A 100 15.78 -8.13 -0.65
CA ASP A 100 16.07 -8.34 0.77
C ASP A 100 17.42 -7.71 1.11
N ILE A 101 17.39 -6.75 2.02
CA ILE A 101 18.56 -6.05 2.55
C ILE A 101 18.64 -6.21 4.08
N SER A 102 18.04 -7.28 4.59
CA SER A 102 17.97 -7.57 6.01
C SER A 102 19.37 -7.79 6.60
N THR A 103 19.51 -7.40 7.86
CA THR A 103 20.68 -7.68 8.69
C THR A 103 20.30 -8.65 9.80
N SER A 104 21.26 -9.09 10.61
CA SER A 104 20.98 -9.91 11.79
C SER A 104 20.09 -9.22 12.85
N LYS A 105 19.92 -7.90 12.76
CA LYS A 105 19.15 -7.09 13.72
C LYS A 105 17.83 -6.57 13.16
N GLU A 106 17.72 -6.43 11.84
CA GLU A 106 16.59 -5.77 11.21
C GLU A 106 16.20 -6.50 9.94
N ARG A 107 14.91 -6.74 9.79
CA ARG A 107 14.33 -7.30 8.58
C ARG A 107 13.81 -6.17 7.68
N ARG A 108 14.45 -5.98 6.53
CA ARG A 108 14.23 -4.83 5.66
C ARG A 108 14.32 -5.21 4.19
N PHE A 109 13.52 -4.54 3.37
CA PHE A 109 13.47 -4.72 1.93
C PHE A 109 13.54 -3.35 1.25
N LYS A 110 14.19 -3.29 0.10
CA LYS A 110 14.20 -2.13 -0.79
C LYS A 110 13.54 -2.51 -2.10
N ARG A 111 12.70 -1.63 -2.66
CA ARG A 111 12.16 -1.84 -4.01
C ARG A 111 13.19 -1.45 -5.05
N SER A 112 13.27 -2.19 -6.14
CA SER A 112 14.33 -2.07 -7.17
C SER A 112 14.32 -0.75 -7.93
N ASP A 113 13.24 0.01 -7.85
CA ASP A 113 13.12 1.36 -8.40
C ASP A 113 13.59 2.44 -7.41
N ASP A 114 14.04 2.05 -6.22
CA ASP A 114 14.47 2.91 -5.11
C ASP A 114 13.40 3.87 -4.58
N ARG A 115 12.14 3.68 -4.98
CA ARG A 115 11.02 4.55 -4.58
C ARG A 115 10.25 4.06 -3.37
N ALA A 116 10.54 2.85 -2.87
CA ALA A 116 9.89 2.33 -1.69
C ALA A 116 10.80 1.40 -0.90
N GLU A 117 10.50 1.29 0.39
CA GLU A 117 11.12 0.32 1.28
C GLU A 117 10.09 -0.33 2.19
N ALA A 118 10.47 -1.47 2.76
CA ALA A 118 9.65 -2.16 3.74
C ALA A 118 10.49 -2.60 4.94
N THR A 119 9.94 -2.48 6.15
CA THR A 119 10.57 -2.92 7.40
C THR A 119 9.61 -3.80 8.17
N TYR A 120 10.10 -4.89 8.76
CA TYR A 120 9.32 -5.76 9.64
C TYR A 120 9.73 -5.54 11.09
N GLY A 121 8.86 -4.86 11.84
CA GLY A 121 9.20 -4.27 13.14
C GLY A 121 8.02 -4.21 14.10
N SER A 122 8.24 -3.62 15.27
CA SER A 122 7.15 -3.30 16.21
C SER A 122 6.52 -1.96 15.81
N LEU A 123 5.21 -1.96 15.59
CA LEU A 123 4.39 -0.77 15.37
C LEU A 123 3.26 -0.77 16.39
N THR A 124 3.22 0.22 17.27
CA THR A 124 2.19 0.33 18.33
C THR A 124 2.05 -0.94 19.19
N GLY A 125 3.14 -1.67 19.41
CA GLY A 125 3.16 -2.91 20.20
C GLY A 125 2.67 -4.16 19.44
N ARG A 126 2.57 -4.10 18.11
CA ARG A 126 2.29 -5.23 17.22
C ARG A 126 3.44 -5.44 16.26
N ARG A 127 3.76 -6.69 15.93
CA ARG A 127 4.68 -6.99 14.83
C ARG A 127 3.97 -6.71 13.51
N ALA A 128 4.57 -5.86 12.68
CA ALA A 128 3.97 -5.40 11.44
C ALA A 128 5.02 -5.28 10.33
N LEU A 129 4.62 -5.58 9.10
CA LEU A 129 5.36 -5.18 7.91
C LEU A 129 4.88 -3.78 7.53
N THR A 130 5.78 -2.79 7.55
CA THR A 130 5.49 -1.42 7.11
C THR A 130 6.20 -1.17 5.80
N VAL A 131 5.42 -0.87 4.76
CA VAL A 131 5.87 -0.41 3.44
C VAL A 131 5.69 1.11 3.40
N ARG A 132 6.66 1.84 2.86
CA ARG A 132 6.55 3.29 2.68
C ARG A 132 7.21 3.75 1.40
N GLU A 133 6.65 4.82 0.81
CA GLU A 133 7.33 5.53 -0.25
C GLU A 133 8.57 6.23 0.31
N LEU A 134 9.67 6.14 -0.42
CA LEU A 134 10.82 7.01 -0.26
C LEU A 134 10.53 8.16 -1.23
N GLY A 135 10.10 9.30 -0.68
CA GLY A 135 9.61 10.44 -1.48
C GLY A 135 10.53 10.72 -2.68
N ARG A 136 9.95 11.16 -3.80
CA ARG A 136 10.73 11.63 -4.97
C ARG A 136 11.87 12.47 -4.42
N HIS A 137 13.12 12.04 -4.62
CA HIS A 137 14.28 12.84 -4.28
C HIS A 137 14.00 14.26 -4.76
N SER A 138 13.87 15.17 -3.80
CA SER A 138 13.78 16.58 -4.06
C SER A 138 15.05 16.95 -4.80
N ASP A 139 14.96 17.16 -6.11
CA ASP A 139 15.85 18.08 -6.79
C ASP A 139 15.57 19.46 -6.17
N GLN A 140 16.36 19.80 -5.15
CA GLN A 140 16.62 21.16 -4.71
C GLN A 140 18.09 21.46 -4.95
#